data_AF-A0A973FR63-F1
#
_entry.id   AF-A0A973FR63-F1
#
_cell.length_a   1.000
_cell.length_b   1.000
_cell.length_c   1.000
_cell.angle_alpha   90.00
_cell.angle_beta   90.00
_cell.angle_gamma   90.00
#
_symmetry.space_group_name_H-M   'P 1'
#
loop_
_entity.id
_entity.type
_entity.pdbx_description
1 polymer ?
#
loop_
_entity_poly.entity_id
_entity_poly.type
_entity_poly.pdbx_seq_one_letter_code
_entity_poly.pdbx_strand_id
1 'polypeptide(L)' 'MCTLMYGMIFVTIHFFRLIGWWRWRVEGLENLPPRKAGGMVMAMNHVNGLDIPVIGAMLPFSYRLSWLGKAEIFENPI' A
#
# COMPACT_ATOMS: atom_id res chain seq x y z
N MET A 1 -8.67 8.26 -12.46
CA MET A 1 -7.52 7.37 -12.71
C MET A 1 -7.13 6.52 -11.47
N CYS A 2 -7.02 7.10 -10.27
CA CYS A 2 -6.44 6.41 -9.09
C CYS A 2 -7.20 5.19 -8.52
N THR A 3 -8.54 5.21 -8.44
CA THR A 3 -9.29 4.14 -7.75
C THR A 3 -9.30 2.80 -8.50
N LEU A 4 -9.44 2.83 -9.83
CA LEU A 4 -9.44 1.61 -10.66
C LEU A 4 -8.07 0.93 -10.64
N MET A 5 -7.00 1.71 -10.83
CA MET A 5 -5.63 1.21 -10.75
C MET A 5 -5.33 0.59 -9.38
N TYR A 6 -5.69 1.28 -8.29
CA TYR A 6 -5.52 0.76 -6.94
C TYR A 6 -6.35 -0.51 -6.69
N GLY A 7 -7.57 -0.57 -7.23
CA GLY A 7 -8.42 -1.76 -7.20
C GLY A 7 -7.79 -2.94 -7.91
N MET A 8 -7.22 -2.73 -9.11
CA MET A 8 -6.51 -3.77 -9.84
C MET A 8 -5.30 -4.28 -9.05
N ILE A 9 -4.44 -3.39 -8.55
CA ILE A 9 -3.27 -3.78 -7.73
C ILE A 9 -3.71 -4.54 -6.48
N PHE A 10 -4.75 -4.07 -5.78
CA PHE A 10 -5.30 -4.71 -4.59
C PHE A 10 -5.76 -6.14 -4.89
N VAL A 11 -6.55 -6.33 -5.95
CA VAL A 11 -7.07 -7.64 -6.38
C VAL A 11 -5.92 -8.56 -6.78
N THR A 12 -4.98 -8.08 -7.59
CA THR A 12 -3.84 -8.86 -8.06
C THR A 12 -2.98 -9.35 -6.90
N ILE A 13 -2.61 -8.47 -5.98
CA ILE A 13 -1.78 -8.83 -4.83
C ILE A 13 -2.52 -9.81 -3.89
N HIS A 14 -3.82 -9.60 -3.65
CA HIS A 14 -4.61 -10.52 -2.84
C HIS A 14 -4.80 -11.89 -3.50
N PHE A 15 -4.93 -11.93 -4.82
CA PHE A 15 -5.00 -13.18 -5.58
C PHE A 15 -3.70 -13.99 -5.42
N PHE A 16 -2.53 -13.35 -5.60
CA PHE A 16 -1.24 -14.03 -5.40
C PHE A 16 -1.02 -14.50 -3.96
N ARG A 17 -1.53 -13.75 -2.98
CA ARG A 17 -1.56 -14.19 -1.57
C ARG A 17 -2.46 -15.41 -1.38
N LEU A 18 -3.65 -15.43 -1.99
CA LEU A 18 -4.63 -16.51 -1.88
C LEU A 18 -4.11 -17.83 -2.44
N ILE A 19 -3.47 -17.81 -3.61
CA ILE A 19 -2.92 -19.01 -4.26
C ILE A 19 -1.61 -19.49 -3.62
N GLY A 20 -1.13 -18.83 -2.57
CA GLY A 20 0.06 -19.23 -1.83
C GLY A 20 1.39 -18.98 -2.55
N TRP A 21 1.40 -18.25 -3.68
CA TRP A 21 2.63 -17.88 -4.39
C TRP A 21 3.55 -17.09 -3.45
N TRP A 22 2.95 -16.17 -2.70
CA TRP A 22 3.65 -15.33 -1.74
C TRP A 22 3.13 -15.61 -0.32
N ARG A 23 3.99 -16.17 0.54
CA ARG A 23 3.67 -16.52 1.94
C ARG A 23 3.65 -15.29 2.85
N TRP A 24 2.91 -14.26 2.47
CA TRP A 24 2.85 -12.99 3.20
C TRP A 24 1.85 -13.05 4.36
N ARG A 25 2.16 -12.36 5.44
CA ARG A 25 1.30 -12.18 6.61
C ARG A 25 1.19 -10.70 6.93
N VAL A 26 -0.01 -10.30 7.32
CA VAL A 26 -0.31 -8.96 7.83
C VAL A 26 -0.79 -9.16 9.26
N GLU A 27 -0.15 -8.49 10.20
CA GLU A 27 -0.42 -8.58 11.63
C GLU A 27 -0.59 -7.15 12.18
N GLY A 28 -1.41 -6.98 13.23
CA GLY A 28 -1.58 -5.67 13.87
C GLY A 28 -2.52 -4.71 13.14
N LEU A 29 -3.47 -5.18 12.34
CA LEU A 29 -4.47 -4.32 11.67
C LEU A 29 -5.37 -3.59 12.67
N GLU A 30 -5.57 -4.17 13.84
CA GLU A 30 -6.29 -3.59 14.99
C GLU A 30 -5.61 -2.35 15.56
N ASN A 31 -4.31 -2.15 15.29
CA ASN A 31 -3.56 -0.96 15.71
C ASN A 31 -3.80 0.24 14.79
N LEU A 32 -4.48 0.06 13.65
CA LEU A 32 -4.79 1.15 12.75
C LEU A 32 -5.80 2.10 13.42
N PRO A 33 -5.54 3.42 13.43
CA PRO A 33 -6.49 4.37 13.96
C PRO A 33 -7.78 4.33 13.13
N PRO A 34 -8.96 4.47 13.76
CA PRO A 34 -10.21 4.53 13.01
C PRO A 34 -10.14 5.64 11.96
N ARG A 35 -10.63 5.38 10.74
CA ARG A 35 -10.61 6.39 9.66
C ARG A 35 -11.25 7.72 10.05
N LYS A 36 -12.25 7.68 10.92
CA LYS A 36 -12.94 8.88 11.47
C LYS A 36 -12.10 9.68 12.48
N ALA A 37 -11.01 9.12 13.00
CA ALA A 37 -10.12 9.77 13.94
C ALA A 37 -9.17 10.79 13.28
N GLY A 38 -9.21 10.92 11.95
CA GLY A 38 -8.41 11.85 11.17
C GLY A 38 -7.45 11.15 10.21
N GLY A 39 -6.27 11.72 10.03
CA GLY A 39 -5.18 11.14 9.23
C GLY A 39 -4.20 10.32 10.07
N MET A 40 -3.39 9.51 9.39
CA MET A 40 -2.26 8.81 10.00
C MET A 40 -1.02 9.03 9.15
N VAL A 41 0.14 9.12 9.80
CA VAL A 41 1.43 9.05 9.13
C VAL A 41 1.99 7.65 9.36
N MET A 42 2.11 6.89 8.28
CA MET A 42 2.69 5.56 8.33
C MET A 42 4.21 5.67 8.12
N ALA A 43 4.97 5.41 9.19
CA ALA A 43 6.40 5.24 9.09
C ALA A 43 6.71 3.76 8.85
N MET A 44 7.45 3.46 7.79
CA MET A 44 7.89 2.12 7.43
C MET A 44 9.36 2.14 7.02
N ASN A 45 10.04 1.02 7.14
CA ASN A 45 11.30 0.82 6.44
C ASN A 45 11.06 0.82 4.93
N HIS A 46 12.08 1.21 4.15
CA HIS A 46 12.02 1.16 2.69
C HIS A 46 13.20 0.35 2.17
N VAL A 47 12.89 -0.72 1.43
CA VAL A 47 13.86 -1.69 0.88
C VAL A 47 13.80 -1.68 -0.65
N ASN A 48 12.61 -1.53 -1.24
CA ASN A 48 12.44 -1.61 -2.69
C ASN A 48 11.27 -0.74 -3.19
N GLY A 49 11.30 -0.31 -4.45
CA GLY A 49 10.17 0.40 -5.08
C GLY A 49 8.84 -0.36 -5.02
N LEU A 50 8.87 -1.70 -4.91
CA LEU A 50 7.69 -2.54 -4.69
C LEU A 50 7.00 -2.32 -3.34
N ASP A 51 7.65 -1.67 -2.37
CA ASP A 51 7.05 -1.40 -1.06
C ASP A 51 5.77 -0.57 -1.20
N ILE A 52 5.75 0.38 -2.14
CA ILE A 52 4.61 1.27 -2.42
C ILE A 52 3.35 0.47 -2.80
N PRO A 53 3.35 -0.33 -3.88
CA PRO A 53 2.16 -1.11 -4.26
C PRO A 53 1.82 -2.20 -3.24
N VAL A 54 2.82 -2.83 -2.59
CA VAL A 54 2.58 -3.89 -1.60
C VAL A 54 1.88 -3.34 -0.36
N ILE A 55 2.42 -2.29 0.27
CA ILE A 55 1.82 -1.72 1.47
C ILE A 55 0.47 -1.08 1.17
N GLY A 56 0.34 -0.40 0.02
CA GLY A 56 -0.96 0.08 -0.45
C GLY A 56 -1.99 -1.05 -0.54
N ALA A 57 -1.63 -2.17 -1.16
CA ALA A 57 -2.55 -3.29 -1.28
C ALA A 57 -2.82 -4.03 0.03
N MET A 58 -1.87 -4.12 0.96
CA MET A 58 -2.04 -4.88 2.21
C MET A 58 -2.93 -4.20 3.25
N LEU A 59 -3.12 -2.88 3.16
CA LEU A 59 -4.07 -2.18 4.02
C LEU A 59 -5.52 -2.42 3.57
N PRO A 60 -6.48 -2.40 4.51
CA PRO A 60 -7.89 -2.48 4.13
C PRO A 60 -8.21 -1.40 3.11
N PHE A 61 -9.05 -1.68 2.12
CA PHE A 61 -9.36 -0.76 1.03
C PHE A 61 -9.96 0.59 1.51
N SER A 62 -10.47 0.63 2.74
CA SER A 62 -10.87 1.84 3.43
C SER A 62 -9.72 2.72 3.89
N TYR A 63 -8.46 2.31 3.76
CA TYR A 63 -7.30 3.15 4.01
C TYR A 63 -6.69 3.49 2.65
N ARG A 64 -6.60 4.79 2.39
CA ARG A 64 -5.99 5.33 1.16
C ARG A 64 -4.75 6.07 1.57
N LEU A 65 -3.61 5.58 1.10
CA LEU A 65 -2.32 6.21 1.36
C LEU A 65 -2.05 7.29 0.32
N SER A 66 -1.45 8.38 0.78
CA SER A 66 -0.70 9.33 -0.04
C SER A 66 0.78 9.10 0.25
N TRP A 67 1.60 9.16 -0.79
CA TRP A 67 3.02 8.83 -0.70
C TRP A 67 3.85 10.11 -0.72
N LEU A 68 4.88 10.15 0.14
CA LEU A 68 5.90 11.18 0.09
C LEU A 68 7.05 10.65 -0.76
N GLY A 69 7.37 11.38 -1.82
CA GLY A 69 8.48 11.09 -2.71
C GLY A 69 9.35 12.32 -2.88
N LYS A 70 10.65 12.11 -3.09
CA LYS A 70 11.59 13.15 -3.49
C LYS A 70 11.17 13.77 -4.83
N ALA A 71 11.31 15.09 -4.98
CA ALA A 71 10.90 15.79 -6.19
C ALA A 71 11.65 15.28 -7.43
N GLU A 72 12.92 14.94 -7.26
CA GLU A 72 13.85 14.46 -8.28
C GLU A 72 13.41 13.14 -8.93
N ILE A 73 12.59 12.34 -8.24
CA ILE A 73 11.99 11.11 -8.79
C ILE A 73 11.06 11.44 -9.96
N PHE A 74 10.41 12.61 -9.92
CA PHE A 74 9.47 13.04 -10.95
C PHE A 74 10.15 13.80 -12.11
N GLU A 75 11.39 14.23 -11.92
CA GLU A 75 12.19 14.92 -12.94
C GLU A 75 12.86 13.94 -13.90
N ASN A 76 13.11 12.70 -13.46
CA ASN A 76 13.68 11.62 -14.27
C ASN A 76 12.68 10.46 -14.41
N PRO A 77 11.65 10.60 -15.26
CA PRO A 77 10.71 9.52 -15.52
C PRO A 77 11.44 8.33 -16.15
N ILE A 78 11.16 7.13 -15.63
CA ILE A 78 11.61 5.84 -16.17
C ILE A 78 10.59 5.34 -17.20
#